data_AF-A0A7J8B3M8-F1
#
_entry.id   AF-A0A7J8B3M8-F1
#
_cell.length_a   1.000
_cell.length_b   1.000
_cell.length_c   1.000
_cell.angle_alpha   90.00
_cell.angle_beta   90.00
_cell.angle_gamma   90.00
#
_symmetry.space_group_name_H-M   'P 1'
#
loop_
_entity.id
_entity.type
_entity.pdbx_description
1 polymer ?
#
loop_
_entity_poly.entity_id
_entity_poly.type
_entity_poly.pdbx_seq_one_letter_code
_entity_poly.pdbx_strand_id
1 'polypeptide(L)'
;MAPERLRSRALSAFKLRGLLLRGEAIKYLTEALQSVSEVELEDALEKIIDAVEKQPLSSNMIERSVVEAAVQECSQSVDETIEHIFNIIGAFDIPRFVYNSERKKFLPLLMTNHPKPNLFGTARDKAELFRERYTILHQRTHRHELFTPPVIGSHPDESGSKFQLKTIETLLGNTTKIGDVIVLGMITQLKEGKFFLEDPTGTVQLDLSKAQFHSGLYTESCFVLAEGWFEDQVFHVNAFGFPPTEPSSTTRAYYGNINFFGGPSNTSVKTSAKLKQLEDENKDSMFVFISDVWLDQAEVLEKLHTMFSDKYDPFTLTNTECLCINPGSFPRSGFSFKVFYPSNKTVEDSKLQGF
;
A
#
# COMPACT_ATOMS: atom_id res chain seq x y z
N MET A 1 21.69 27.07 -20.56
CA MET A 1 21.68 25.93 -21.51
C MET A 1 21.12 26.38 -22.86
N ALA A 2 21.54 25.83 -24.00
CA ALA A 2 20.98 26.23 -25.30
C ALA A 2 19.50 25.80 -25.43
N PRO A 3 18.57 26.68 -25.88
CA PRO A 3 17.12 26.39 -25.92
C PRO A 3 16.76 25.13 -26.74
N GLU A 4 17.47 24.89 -27.84
CA GLU A 4 17.30 23.71 -28.70
C GLU A 4 17.63 22.39 -27.96
N ARG A 5 18.66 22.41 -27.10
CA ARG A 5 19.07 21.25 -26.31
C ARG A 5 18.06 20.93 -25.20
N LEU A 6 17.50 21.96 -24.57
CA LEU A 6 16.42 21.83 -23.58
C LEU A 6 15.17 21.21 -24.21
N ARG A 7 14.75 21.75 -25.36
CA ARG A 7 13.60 21.26 -26.13
C ARG A 7 13.72 19.79 -26.49
N SER A 8 14.89 19.37 -27.00
CA SER A 8 15.15 17.98 -27.37
C SER A 8 15.09 17.02 -26.18
N ARG A 9 15.66 17.41 -25.03
CA ARG A 9 15.60 16.60 -23.79
C ARG A 9 14.16 16.47 -23.28
N ALA A 10 13.41 17.56 -23.21
CA ALA A 10 12.02 17.55 -22.76
C ALA A 10 11.13 16.65 -23.65
N LEU A 11 11.26 16.75 -24.98
CA LEU A 11 10.55 15.87 -25.91
C LEU A 11 10.92 14.39 -25.72
N SER A 12 12.21 14.10 -25.51
CA SER A 12 12.70 12.75 -25.30
C SER A 12 12.17 12.16 -23.99
N ALA A 13 12.16 12.94 -22.91
CA ALA A 13 11.68 12.52 -21.60
C ALA A 13 10.18 12.17 -21.62
N PHE A 14 9.34 13.02 -22.22
CA PHE A 14 7.91 12.74 -22.38
C PHE A 14 7.67 11.51 -23.27
N LYS A 15 8.43 11.37 -24.36
CA LYS A 15 8.31 10.25 -25.28
C LYS A 15 8.69 8.91 -24.63
N LEU A 16 9.70 8.89 -23.77
CA LEU A 16 10.08 7.70 -22.98
C LEU A 16 8.94 7.22 -22.07
N ARG A 17 8.07 8.14 -21.64
CA ARG A 17 6.88 7.86 -20.83
C ARG A 17 5.61 7.69 -21.68
N GLY A 18 5.75 7.57 -23.01
CA GLY A 18 4.64 7.34 -23.94
C GLY A 18 3.77 8.57 -24.23
N LEU A 19 4.21 9.77 -23.86
CA LEU A 19 3.49 11.03 -24.02
C LEU A 19 4.06 11.87 -25.17
N LEU A 20 3.19 12.60 -25.87
CA LEU A 20 3.54 13.46 -27.00
C LEU A 20 3.10 14.90 -26.73
N LEU A 21 4.07 15.81 -26.58
CA LEU A 21 3.80 17.23 -26.37
C LEU A 21 3.39 17.92 -27.67
N ARG A 22 2.28 18.67 -27.65
CA ARG A 22 1.92 19.58 -28.76
C ARG A 22 2.84 20.80 -28.79
N GLY A 23 2.90 21.47 -29.95
CA GLY A 23 3.80 22.60 -30.21
C GLY A 23 3.75 23.72 -29.14
N GLU A 24 2.55 24.11 -28.71
CA GLU A 24 2.37 25.12 -27.65
C GLU A 24 2.78 24.61 -26.26
N ALA A 25 2.61 23.31 -26.01
CA ALA A 25 2.96 22.69 -24.73
C ALA A 25 4.48 22.61 -24.54
N ILE A 26 5.21 22.20 -25.58
CA ILE A 26 6.68 22.17 -25.53
C ILE A 26 7.28 23.57 -25.44
N LYS A 27 6.67 24.56 -26.11
CA LYS A 27 7.11 25.96 -26.04
C LYS A 27 7.01 26.47 -24.60
N TYR A 28 5.85 26.32 -23.97
CA TYR A 28 5.63 26.71 -22.58
C TYR A 28 6.58 25.97 -21.63
N LEU A 29 6.74 24.65 -21.76
CA LEU A 29 7.62 23.86 -20.90
C LEU A 29 9.09 24.32 -20.99
N THR A 30 9.56 24.63 -22.20
CA THR A 30 10.93 25.10 -22.44
C THR A 30 11.15 26.48 -21.82
N GLU A 31 10.15 27.37 -21.88
CA GLU A 31 10.18 28.68 -21.23
C GLU A 31 10.19 28.55 -19.69
N ALA A 32 9.36 27.65 -19.13
CA ALA A 32 9.28 27.42 -17.68
C ALA A 32 10.56 26.81 -17.09
N LEU A 33 11.26 25.95 -17.83
CA LEU A 33 12.48 25.27 -17.39
C LEU A 33 13.77 26.03 -17.72
N GLN A 34 13.67 27.24 -18.28
CA GLN A 34 14.85 27.99 -18.74
C GLN A 34 15.76 28.45 -17.59
N SER A 35 15.20 28.63 -16.39
CA SER A 35 15.92 29.02 -15.17
C SER A 35 16.44 27.83 -14.35
N VAL A 36 16.08 26.60 -14.70
CA VAL A 36 16.49 25.39 -13.96
C VAL A 36 17.91 24.98 -14.34
N SER A 37 18.71 24.58 -13.35
CA SER A 37 20.09 24.13 -13.57
C SER A 37 20.14 22.82 -14.34
N GLU A 38 21.25 22.54 -15.05
CA GLU A 38 21.39 21.31 -15.86
C GLU A 38 21.41 20.03 -15.00
N VAL A 39 21.76 20.18 -13.71
CA VAL A 39 21.78 19.10 -12.70
C VAL A 39 20.36 18.77 -12.22
N GLU A 40 19.52 19.77 -12.01
CA GLU A 40 18.14 19.59 -11.51
C GLU A 40 17.13 19.35 -12.63
N LEU A 41 17.54 19.51 -13.90
CA LEU A 41 16.64 19.42 -15.04
C LEU A 41 15.98 18.05 -15.18
N GLU A 42 16.72 16.96 -14.95
CA GLU A 42 16.15 15.62 -15.05
C GLU A 42 15.10 15.38 -13.96
N ASP A 43 15.42 15.73 -12.71
CA ASP A 43 14.48 15.66 -11.59
C ASP A 43 13.24 16.53 -11.81
N ALA A 44 13.42 17.74 -12.34
CA ALA A 44 12.33 18.66 -12.64
C ALA A 44 11.42 18.11 -13.76
N LEU A 45 12.00 17.54 -14.82
CA LEU A 45 11.25 16.90 -15.90
C LEU A 45 10.48 15.67 -15.38
N GLU A 46 11.09 14.84 -14.53
CA GLU A 46 10.42 13.68 -13.95
C GLU A 46 9.23 14.11 -13.08
N LYS A 47 9.40 15.11 -12.21
CA LYS A 47 8.31 15.67 -11.41
C LYS A 47 7.16 16.22 -12.26
N ILE A 48 7.48 16.97 -13.32
CA ILE A 48 6.46 17.54 -14.21
C ILE A 48 5.74 16.43 -14.99
N ILE A 49 6.46 15.41 -15.48
CA ILE A 49 5.84 14.28 -16.17
C ILE A 49 4.92 13.52 -15.22
N ASP A 50 5.35 13.26 -13.99
CA ASP A 50 4.51 12.61 -12.99
C ASP A 50 3.26 13.45 -12.67
N ALA A 51 3.38 14.77 -12.58
CA ALA A 51 2.24 15.67 -12.40
C ALA A 51 1.30 15.68 -13.61
N VAL A 52 1.82 15.60 -14.84
CA VAL A 52 1.00 15.42 -16.05
C VAL A 52 0.27 14.08 -16.02
N GLU A 53 0.93 12.99 -15.61
CA GLU A 53 0.30 11.66 -15.55
C GLU A 53 -0.79 11.55 -14.48
N LYS A 54 -0.75 12.41 -13.45
CA LYS A 54 -1.80 12.54 -12.41
C LYS A 54 -3.04 13.31 -12.87
N GLN A 55 -3.01 13.97 -14.03
CA GLN A 55 -4.16 14.71 -14.55
C GLN A 55 -5.09 13.81 -15.39
N PRO A 56 -6.39 14.14 -15.50
CA PRO A 56 -7.35 13.41 -16.34
C PRO A 56 -7.05 13.60 -17.84
N LEU A 57 -6.09 12.82 -18.35
CA LEU A 57 -5.69 12.86 -19.75
C LEU A 57 -6.72 12.17 -20.65
N SER A 58 -7.19 12.88 -21.68
CA SER A 58 -8.08 12.32 -22.71
C SER A 58 -7.32 11.55 -23.80
N SER A 59 -6.03 11.82 -23.97
CA SER A 59 -5.16 11.16 -24.94
C SER A 59 -3.68 11.25 -24.53
N ASN A 60 -2.81 10.52 -25.23
CA ASN A 60 -1.36 10.67 -25.09
C ASN A 60 -0.80 11.97 -25.70
N MET A 61 -1.64 12.76 -26.37
CA MET A 61 -1.28 14.07 -26.92
C MET A 61 -1.52 15.15 -25.85
N ILE A 62 -0.44 15.65 -25.27
CA ILE A 62 -0.47 16.58 -24.14
C ILE A 62 -0.58 18.02 -24.66
N GLU A 63 -1.64 18.69 -24.24
CA GLU A 63 -1.93 20.09 -24.55
C GLU A 63 -1.26 21.05 -23.55
N ARG A 64 -1.17 22.33 -23.93
CA ARG A 64 -0.52 23.36 -23.11
C ARG A 64 -1.14 23.47 -21.71
N SER A 65 -2.47 23.43 -21.61
CA SER A 65 -3.20 23.55 -20.34
C SER A 65 -2.79 22.49 -19.33
N VAL A 66 -2.54 21.26 -19.80
CA VAL A 66 -2.12 20.13 -18.96
C VAL A 66 -0.71 20.35 -18.42
N VAL A 67 0.22 20.80 -19.27
CA VAL A 67 1.59 21.11 -18.86
C VAL A 67 1.63 22.31 -17.92
N GLU A 68 0.83 23.33 -18.19
CA GLU A 68 0.74 24.54 -17.36
C GLU A 68 0.24 24.21 -15.95
N ALA A 69 -0.79 23.38 -15.83
CA ALA A 69 -1.26 22.88 -14.53
C ALA A 69 -0.17 22.06 -13.80
N ALA A 70 0.55 21.20 -14.51
CA ALA A 70 1.62 20.38 -13.93
C ALA A 70 2.80 21.23 -13.44
N VAL A 71 3.22 22.22 -14.24
CA VAL A 71 4.30 23.15 -13.87
C VAL A 71 3.88 23.98 -12.66
N GLN A 72 2.63 24.46 -12.61
CA GLN A 72 2.11 25.18 -11.43
C GLN A 72 2.09 24.29 -10.18
N GLU A 73 1.64 23.04 -10.28
CA GLU A 73 1.67 22.07 -9.16
C GLU A 73 3.10 21.84 -8.66
N CYS A 74 4.08 21.70 -9.57
CA CYS A 74 5.49 21.54 -9.20
C CYS A 74 6.14 22.82 -8.65
N SER A 75 5.64 23.99 -9.04
CA SER A 75 6.17 25.30 -8.62
C SER A 75 5.59 25.78 -7.29
N GLN A 76 4.38 25.34 -6.96
CA GLN A 76 3.86 25.44 -5.61
C GLN A 76 4.69 24.46 -4.77
N SER A 77 5.74 24.95 -4.10
CA SER A 77 6.15 24.30 -2.86
C SER A 77 4.87 24.25 -2.04
N VAL A 78 4.29 23.06 -1.89
CA VAL A 78 3.25 22.88 -0.88
C VAL A 78 3.98 23.27 0.39
N ASP A 79 3.72 24.49 0.83
CA ASP A 79 4.05 24.93 2.17
C ASP A 79 3.20 24.00 3.01
N GLU A 80 3.78 22.84 3.36
CA GLU A 80 3.26 21.89 4.33
C GLU A 80 3.22 22.69 5.62
N THR A 81 2.21 23.56 5.69
CA THR A 81 1.89 24.38 6.83
C THR A 81 1.72 23.38 7.94
N ILE A 82 2.42 23.65 9.03
CA ILE A 82 2.65 22.79 10.21
C ILE A 82 1.32 22.36 10.88
N GLU A 83 0.17 22.75 10.33
CA GLU A 83 -1.18 22.57 10.87
C GLU A 83 -1.74 21.13 10.78
N HIS A 84 -1.10 20.20 10.06
CA HIS A 84 -1.67 18.87 9.80
C HIS A 84 -0.81 17.68 10.25
N ILE A 85 -0.16 17.76 11.42
CA ILE A 85 0.70 16.68 11.97
C ILE A 85 -0.12 15.43 12.36
N PHE A 86 -1.35 15.62 12.86
CA PHE A 86 -2.23 14.54 13.27
C PHE A 86 -3.62 14.71 12.66
N ASN A 87 -4.04 13.73 11.85
CA ASN A 87 -5.31 13.75 11.15
C ASN A 87 -6.06 12.44 11.41
N ILE A 88 -7.38 12.54 11.57
CA ILE A 88 -8.29 11.39 11.63
C ILE A 88 -9.01 11.33 10.29
N ILE A 89 -8.89 10.20 9.59
CA ILE A 89 -9.47 9.99 8.26
C ILE A 89 -10.70 9.11 8.42
N GLY A 90 -11.88 9.66 8.12
CA GLY A 90 -13.12 8.90 8.13
C GLY A 90 -13.16 7.86 7.02
N ALA A 91 -13.89 6.76 7.22
CA ALA A 91 -13.99 5.68 6.23
C ALA A 91 -14.52 6.14 4.86
N PHE A 92 -15.41 7.15 4.83
CA PHE A 92 -15.96 7.73 3.60
C PHE A 92 -15.06 8.80 2.95
N ASP A 93 -14.00 9.21 3.65
CA ASP A 93 -13.04 10.23 3.20
C ASP A 93 -11.76 9.61 2.62
N ILE A 94 -11.64 8.27 2.67
CA ILE A 94 -10.51 7.56 2.06
C ILE A 94 -10.56 7.78 0.54
N PRO A 95 -9.45 8.23 -0.08
CA PRO A 95 -9.42 8.49 -1.50
C PRO A 95 -9.60 7.18 -2.28
N ARG A 96 -10.61 7.14 -3.16
CA ARG A 96 -10.88 5.96 -3.98
C ARG A 96 -9.99 5.94 -5.21
N PHE A 97 -9.18 4.88 -5.32
CA PHE A 97 -8.38 4.55 -6.49
C PHE A 97 -8.88 3.27 -7.16
N VAL A 98 -8.74 3.20 -8.48
CA VAL A 98 -9.05 2.01 -9.28
C VAL A 98 -7.79 1.56 -9.99
N TYR A 99 -7.47 0.27 -9.89
CA TYR A 99 -6.35 -0.31 -10.61
C TYR A 99 -6.70 -0.46 -12.10
N ASN A 100 -5.89 0.14 -12.97
CA ASN A 100 -6.00 -0.05 -14.42
C ASN A 100 -4.98 -1.10 -14.86
N SER A 101 -5.45 -2.23 -15.38
CA SER A 101 -4.61 -3.36 -15.80
C SER A 101 -3.74 -3.06 -17.02
N GLU A 102 -4.20 -2.20 -17.93
CA GLU A 102 -3.46 -1.81 -19.14
C GLU A 102 -2.28 -0.91 -18.78
N ARG A 103 -2.52 0.13 -17.96
CA ARG A 103 -1.51 1.08 -17.47
C ARG A 103 -0.67 0.53 -16.33
N LYS A 104 -1.11 -0.57 -15.70
CA LYS A 104 -0.54 -1.15 -14.47
C LYS A 104 -0.36 -0.12 -13.35
N LYS A 105 -1.29 0.84 -13.25
CA LYS A 105 -1.26 1.95 -12.30
C LYS A 105 -2.61 2.08 -11.59
N PHE A 106 -2.59 2.60 -10.37
CA PHE A 106 -3.79 3.05 -9.69
C PHE A 106 -4.16 4.47 -10.14
N LEU A 107 -5.41 4.67 -10.54
CA LEU A 107 -5.94 5.95 -10.98
C LEU A 107 -6.98 6.45 -9.98
N PRO A 108 -6.99 7.75 -9.62
CA PRO A 108 -8.08 8.34 -8.87
C PRO A 108 -9.43 8.07 -9.54
N LEU A 109 -10.48 7.82 -8.75
CA LEU A 109 -11.81 7.48 -9.28
C LEU A 109 -12.31 8.48 -10.34
N LEU A 110 -12.09 9.78 -10.12
CA LEU A 110 -12.49 10.87 -11.02
C LEU A 110 -11.81 10.80 -12.40
N MET A 111 -10.69 10.07 -12.51
CA MET A 111 -9.95 9.85 -13.76
C MET A 111 -10.33 8.53 -14.43
N THR A 112 -11.41 7.89 -13.99
CA THR A 112 -11.87 6.62 -14.54
C THR A 112 -13.35 6.69 -14.90
N ASN A 113 -13.80 5.70 -15.67
CA ASN A 113 -15.22 5.55 -16.02
C ASN A 113 -16.01 4.78 -14.94
N HIS A 114 -15.43 4.54 -13.76
CA HIS A 114 -16.14 3.85 -12.68
C HIS A 114 -17.17 4.76 -12.02
N PRO A 115 -18.36 4.24 -11.68
CA PRO A 115 -19.37 5.03 -10.98
C PRO A 115 -18.90 5.41 -9.57
N LYS A 116 -19.36 6.57 -9.09
CA LYS A 116 -19.19 6.99 -7.71
C LYS A 116 -19.89 6.01 -6.76
N PRO A 117 -19.28 5.60 -5.64
CA PRO A 117 -19.91 4.66 -4.71
C PRO A 117 -21.11 5.33 -4.02
N ASN A 118 -22.15 4.54 -3.79
CA ASN A 118 -23.36 4.92 -3.07
C ASN A 118 -23.70 3.84 -2.03
N LEU A 119 -24.41 4.22 -0.95
CA LEU A 119 -24.84 3.26 0.09
C LEU A 119 -25.72 2.14 -0.48
N PHE A 120 -26.59 2.48 -1.43
CA PHE A 120 -27.46 1.53 -2.13
C PHE A 120 -26.84 1.18 -3.48
N GLY A 121 -25.82 0.32 -3.44
CA GLY A 121 -25.15 -0.18 -4.63
C GLY A 121 -26.05 -1.05 -5.51
N THR A 122 -25.64 -1.21 -6.76
CA THR A 122 -26.26 -2.11 -7.74
C THR A 122 -25.76 -3.55 -7.57
N ALA A 123 -26.40 -4.51 -8.25
CA ALA A 123 -25.90 -5.88 -8.31
C ALA A 123 -24.48 -5.97 -8.88
N ARG A 124 -24.11 -5.04 -9.79
CA ARG A 124 -22.76 -4.96 -10.35
C ARG A 124 -21.75 -4.56 -9.28
N ASP A 125 -22.07 -3.61 -8.42
CA ASP A 125 -21.16 -3.17 -7.34
C ASP A 125 -20.83 -4.32 -6.38
N LYS A 126 -21.80 -5.21 -6.12
CA LYS A 126 -21.57 -6.43 -5.33
C LYS A 126 -20.58 -7.39 -6.01
N ALA A 127 -20.65 -7.54 -7.33
CA ALA A 127 -19.72 -8.38 -8.08
C ALA A 127 -18.31 -7.75 -8.15
N GLU A 128 -18.24 -6.44 -8.39
CA GLU A 128 -16.97 -5.71 -8.46
C GLU A 128 -16.20 -5.74 -7.14
N LEU A 129 -16.88 -5.82 -5.98
CA LEU A 129 -16.22 -6.02 -4.68
C LEU A 129 -15.23 -7.19 -4.69
N PHE A 130 -15.65 -8.35 -5.21
CA PHE A 130 -14.81 -9.55 -5.23
C PHE A 130 -13.77 -9.50 -6.36
N ARG A 131 -14.14 -8.91 -7.51
CA ARG A 131 -13.21 -8.71 -8.64
C ARG A 131 -12.08 -7.74 -8.30
N GLU A 132 -12.36 -6.64 -7.60
CA GLU A 132 -11.35 -5.69 -7.15
C GLU A 132 -10.41 -6.35 -6.13
N ARG A 133 -10.94 -7.12 -5.17
CA ARG A 133 -10.13 -7.90 -4.22
C ARG A 133 -9.19 -8.88 -4.93
N TYR A 134 -9.72 -9.64 -5.89
CA TYR A 134 -8.90 -10.52 -6.74
C TYR A 134 -7.83 -9.72 -7.48
N THR A 135 -8.22 -8.63 -8.15
CA THR A 135 -7.33 -7.85 -9.03
C THR A 135 -6.16 -7.26 -8.25
N ILE A 136 -6.41 -6.72 -7.04
CA ILE A 136 -5.37 -6.17 -6.16
C ILE A 136 -4.38 -7.27 -5.74
N LEU A 137 -4.86 -8.47 -5.41
CA LEU A 137 -3.99 -9.58 -5.03
C LEU A 137 -3.25 -10.17 -6.24
N HIS A 138 -3.91 -10.27 -7.39
CA HIS A 138 -3.34 -10.78 -8.62
C HIS A 138 -2.17 -9.91 -9.10
N GLN A 139 -2.37 -8.58 -9.20
CA GLN A 139 -1.29 -7.68 -9.60
C GLN A 139 -0.11 -7.73 -8.61
N ARG A 140 -0.39 -7.85 -7.31
CA ARG A 140 0.64 -7.90 -6.26
C ARG A 140 1.45 -9.19 -6.36
N THR A 141 0.75 -10.30 -6.55
CA THR A 141 1.37 -11.63 -6.67
C THR A 141 2.23 -11.70 -7.92
N HIS A 142 1.75 -11.20 -9.06
CA HIS A 142 2.51 -11.21 -10.32
C HIS A 142 3.80 -10.35 -10.25
N ARG A 143 3.88 -9.38 -9.34
CA ARG A 143 5.09 -8.56 -9.13
C ARG A 143 6.09 -9.19 -8.16
N HIS A 144 5.73 -10.26 -7.46
CA HIS A 144 6.62 -10.95 -6.56
C HIS A 144 7.67 -11.76 -7.34
N GLU A 145 8.92 -11.78 -6.87
CA GLU A 145 10.06 -12.37 -7.57
C GLU A 145 9.80 -13.82 -8.06
N LEU A 146 9.17 -14.62 -7.21
CA LEU A 146 8.79 -16.02 -7.48
C LEU A 146 7.80 -16.19 -8.65
N PHE A 147 7.03 -15.16 -9.00
CA PHE A 147 5.97 -15.21 -10.02
C PHE A 147 6.25 -14.28 -11.21
N THR A 148 7.34 -13.51 -11.18
CA THR A 148 7.71 -12.63 -12.29
C THR A 148 8.21 -13.44 -13.49
N PRO A 149 7.74 -13.18 -14.72
CA PRO A 149 8.23 -13.89 -15.90
C PRO A 149 9.75 -13.68 -16.08
N PRO A 150 10.49 -14.66 -16.63
CA PRO A 150 11.91 -14.51 -16.91
C PRO A 150 12.16 -13.35 -17.88
N VAL A 151 13.19 -12.55 -17.59
CA VAL A 151 13.60 -11.45 -18.46
C VAL A 151 14.28 -12.03 -19.70
N ILE A 152 13.90 -11.57 -20.89
CA ILE A 152 14.49 -12.03 -22.15
C ILE A 152 16.01 -11.75 -22.11
N GLY A 153 16.82 -12.81 -22.09
CA GLY A 153 18.29 -12.74 -22.03
C GLY A 153 18.94 -13.15 -20.71
N SER A 154 18.17 -13.56 -19.68
CA SER A 154 18.75 -14.09 -18.43
C SER A 154 19.43 -15.45 -18.63
N HIS A 155 20.57 -15.67 -17.96
CA HIS A 155 21.27 -16.95 -17.95
C HIS A 155 20.38 -18.08 -17.38
N PRO A 156 20.39 -19.29 -17.96
CA PRO A 156 19.53 -20.40 -17.55
C PRO A 156 19.74 -20.84 -16.08
N ASP A 157 20.92 -20.58 -15.49
CA ASP A 157 21.25 -20.97 -14.11
C ASP A 157 20.76 -19.99 -13.02
N GLU A 158 20.27 -18.79 -13.37
CA GLU A 158 19.65 -17.84 -12.41
C GLU A 158 18.12 -18.01 -12.30
N SER A 159 17.53 -18.89 -13.11
CA SER A 159 16.11 -19.22 -13.05
C SER A 159 15.88 -20.31 -11.99
N GLY A 160 15.89 -19.93 -10.71
CA GLY A 160 15.17 -20.72 -9.69
C GLY A 160 13.74 -21.02 -10.15
N SER A 161 13.10 -22.07 -9.63
CA SER A 161 11.76 -22.52 -10.07
C SER A 161 10.73 -21.39 -9.96
N LYS A 162 10.53 -20.63 -11.03
CA LYS A 162 9.54 -19.57 -11.11
C LYS A 162 8.17 -20.21 -11.26
N PHE A 163 7.22 -19.76 -10.45
CA PHE A 163 5.86 -20.24 -10.49
C PHE A 163 5.06 -19.45 -11.52
N GLN A 164 4.33 -20.15 -12.39
CA GLN A 164 3.43 -19.54 -13.34
C GLN A 164 1.98 -19.76 -12.90
N LEU A 165 1.26 -18.67 -12.66
CA LEU A 165 -0.16 -18.72 -12.35
C LEU A 165 -0.95 -19.09 -13.61
N LYS A 166 -1.93 -20.00 -13.46
CA LYS A 166 -2.94 -20.28 -14.48
C LYS A 166 -4.31 -19.78 -14.01
N THR A 167 -5.14 -19.38 -14.97
CA THR A 167 -6.55 -19.04 -14.74
C THR A 167 -7.41 -20.30 -14.68
N ILE A 168 -8.57 -20.21 -14.05
CA ILE A 168 -9.51 -21.34 -13.96
C ILE A 168 -10.05 -21.73 -15.35
N GLU A 169 -10.32 -20.76 -16.24
CA GLU A 169 -10.70 -21.04 -17.63
C GLU A 169 -9.66 -21.92 -18.35
N THR A 170 -8.37 -21.75 -18.04
CA THR A 170 -7.30 -22.55 -18.63
C THR A 170 -7.40 -23.99 -18.17
N LEU A 171 -7.78 -24.25 -16.92
CA LEU A 171 -8.04 -25.60 -16.44
C LEU A 171 -9.22 -26.22 -17.17
N LEU A 172 -10.36 -25.52 -17.14
CA LEU A 172 -11.63 -26.02 -17.70
C LEU A 172 -11.62 -26.16 -19.23
N GLY A 173 -10.73 -25.45 -19.93
CA GLY A 173 -10.53 -25.57 -21.37
C GLY A 173 -9.72 -26.80 -21.80
N ASN A 174 -9.05 -27.49 -20.87
CA ASN A 174 -8.29 -28.70 -21.16
C ASN A 174 -9.11 -29.96 -20.90
N THR A 175 -9.05 -30.90 -21.84
CA THR A 175 -9.72 -32.21 -21.73
C THR A 175 -8.80 -33.30 -21.19
N THR A 176 -7.52 -33.00 -20.99
CA THR A 176 -6.51 -33.93 -20.48
C THR A 176 -6.03 -33.50 -19.10
N LYS A 177 -5.53 -34.45 -18.32
CA LYS A 177 -4.89 -34.18 -17.03
C LYS A 177 -3.82 -33.09 -17.16
N ILE A 178 -3.89 -32.10 -16.29
CA ILE A 178 -2.85 -31.08 -16.14
C ILE A 178 -2.14 -31.31 -14.81
N GLY A 179 -0.85 -31.67 -14.88
CA GLY A 179 0.01 -31.73 -13.70
C GLY A 179 0.54 -30.34 -13.31
N ASP A 180 0.95 -30.22 -12.05
CA ASP A 180 1.69 -29.10 -11.46
C ASP A 180 1.19 -27.72 -11.91
N VAL A 181 0.08 -27.30 -11.31
CA VAL A 181 -0.56 -26.02 -11.56
C VAL A 181 -0.75 -25.25 -10.27
N ILE A 182 -0.50 -23.93 -10.34
CA ILE A 182 -0.81 -22.99 -9.28
C ILE A 182 -1.87 -22.02 -9.77
N VAL A 183 -2.96 -21.90 -9.03
CA VAL A 183 -4.07 -21.00 -9.31
C VAL A 183 -4.24 -20.03 -8.15
N LEU A 184 -4.31 -18.74 -8.45
CA LEU A 184 -4.82 -17.74 -7.51
C LEU A 184 -6.33 -17.72 -7.62
N GLY A 185 -7.04 -17.91 -6.51
CA GLY A 185 -8.50 -17.83 -6.50
C GLY A 185 -9.09 -17.70 -5.10
N MET A 186 -10.39 -17.43 -5.04
CA MET A 186 -11.16 -17.29 -3.81
C MET A 186 -11.78 -18.63 -3.43
N ILE A 187 -11.67 -19.04 -2.17
CA ILE A 187 -12.36 -20.22 -1.64
C ILE A 187 -13.84 -19.90 -1.45
N THR A 188 -14.72 -20.74 -1.98
CA THR A 188 -16.17 -20.66 -1.75
C THR A 188 -16.74 -22.02 -1.36
N GLN A 189 -17.80 -22.03 -0.56
CA GLN A 189 -18.50 -23.25 -0.18
C GLN A 189 -19.96 -23.20 -0.67
N LEU A 190 -20.17 -23.63 -1.92
CA LEU A 190 -21.49 -23.58 -2.55
C LEU A 190 -22.48 -24.62 -1.98
N LYS A 191 -21.96 -25.72 -1.43
CA LYS A 191 -22.72 -26.76 -0.74
C LYS A 191 -21.92 -27.26 0.45
N GLU A 192 -22.61 -27.74 1.48
CA GLU A 192 -21.97 -28.33 2.66
C GLU A 192 -20.94 -29.41 2.26
N GLY A 193 -19.74 -29.31 2.83
CA GLY A 193 -18.59 -30.16 2.49
C GLY A 193 -18.04 -30.08 1.06
N LYS A 194 -18.55 -29.21 0.17
CA LYS A 194 -18.05 -29.05 -1.21
C LYS A 194 -17.47 -27.66 -1.43
N PHE A 195 -16.14 -27.63 -1.52
CA PHE A 195 -15.36 -26.42 -1.75
C PHE A 195 -15.11 -26.20 -3.23
N PHE A 196 -15.02 -24.93 -3.59
CA PHE A 196 -14.73 -24.45 -4.92
C PHE A 196 -13.67 -23.36 -4.85
N LEU A 197 -12.97 -23.18 -5.96
CA LEU A 197 -12.08 -22.05 -6.19
C LEU A 197 -12.68 -21.19 -7.29
N GLU A 198 -12.69 -19.87 -7.09
CA GLU A 198 -13.26 -18.91 -8.04
C GLU A 198 -12.27 -17.80 -8.39
N ASP A 199 -12.19 -17.49 -9.68
CA ASP A 199 -11.48 -16.33 -10.23
C ASP A 199 -12.41 -15.62 -11.24
N PRO A 200 -12.03 -14.47 -11.82
CA PRO A 200 -12.89 -13.78 -12.78
C PRO A 200 -13.26 -14.58 -14.04
N THR A 201 -12.56 -15.69 -14.31
CA THR A 201 -12.70 -16.50 -15.52
C THR A 201 -13.61 -17.72 -15.30
N GLY A 202 -13.79 -18.18 -14.05
CA GLY A 202 -14.71 -19.26 -13.75
C GLY A 202 -14.60 -19.82 -12.33
N THR A 203 -15.19 -20.99 -12.15
CA THR A 203 -15.24 -21.71 -10.88
C THR A 203 -14.89 -23.18 -11.11
N VAL A 204 -14.05 -23.75 -10.25
CA VAL A 204 -13.66 -25.17 -10.31
C VAL A 204 -13.88 -25.84 -8.95
N GLN A 205 -14.36 -27.08 -8.95
CA GLN A 205 -14.53 -27.86 -7.73
C GLN A 205 -13.16 -28.26 -7.18
N LEU A 206 -12.99 -28.13 -5.86
CA LEU A 206 -11.77 -28.52 -5.17
C LEU A 206 -11.91 -29.91 -4.54
N ASP A 207 -10.87 -30.72 -4.69
CA ASP A 207 -10.61 -31.86 -3.81
C ASP A 207 -9.48 -31.50 -2.85
N LEU A 208 -9.84 -31.38 -1.57
CA LEU A 208 -8.95 -30.99 -0.48
C LEU A 208 -8.52 -32.19 0.38
N SER A 209 -8.87 -33.42 0.00
CA SER A 209 -8.65 -34.62 0.81
C SER A 209 -7.18 -34.88 1.17
N LYS A 210 -6.24 -34.37 0.37
CA LYS A 210 -4.78 -34.50 0.55
C LYS A 210 -4.06 -33.16 0.67
N ALA A 211 -4.81 -32.07 0.79
CA ALA A 211 -4.24 -30.72 0.79
C ALA A 211 -3.44 -30.46 2.08
N GLN A 212 -2.23 -29.95 1.91
CA GLN A 212 -1.43 -29.39 2.99
C GLN A 212 -1.61 -27.88 3.04
N PHE A 213 -1.59 -27.30 4.23
CA PHE A 213 -1.80 -25.86 4.41
C PHE A 213 -0.52 -25.24 4.96
N HIS A 214 -0.01 -24.21 4.30
CA HIS A 214 1.01 -23.34 4.89
C HIS A 214 0.43 -22.57 6.08
N SER A 215 1.27 -21.98 6.93
CA SER A 215 0.81 -21.23 8.10
C SER A 215 -0.17 -20.10 7.74
N GLY A 216 -1.29 -20.06 8.45
CA GLY A 216 -2.28 -18.98 8.37
C GLY A 216 -3.71 -19.49 8.63
N LEU A 217 -4.66 -18.56 8.68
CA LEU A 217 -6.07 -18.87 8.93
C LEU A 217 -6.85 -18.87 7.61
N TYR A 218 -7.16 -20.06 7.10
CA TYR A 218 -7.92 -20.24 5.87
C TYR A 218 -9.40 -20.28 6.18
N THR A 219 -10.16 -19.37 5.56
CA THR A 219 -11.61 -19.27 5.73
C THR A 219 -12.29 -19.20 4.37
N GLU A 220 -13.61 -19.39 4.36
CA GLU A 220 -14.39 -19.07 3.17
C GLU A 220 -14.19 -17.59 2.79
N SER A 221 -14.17 -17.29 1.49
CA SER A 221 -13.84 -15.98 0.90
C SER A 221 -12.37 -15.54 1.03
N CYS A 222 -11.48 -16.36 1.57
CA CYS A 222 -10.03 -16.12 1.45
C CYS A 222 -9.58 -16.31 0.01
N PHE A 223 -8.68 -15.43 -0.44
CA PHE A 223 -7.92 -15.63 -1.67
C PHE A 223 -6.63 -16.38 -1.36
N VAL A 224 -6.37 -17.44 -2.11
CA VAL A 224 -5.28 -18.38 -1.88
C VAL A 224 -4.58 -18.74 -3.18
N LEU A 225 -3.32 -19.14 -3.05
CA LEU A 225 -2.58 -19.87 -4.06
C LEU A 225 -2.80 -21.36 -3.82
N ALA A 226 -3.48 -22.01 -4.76
CA ALA A 226 -3.79 -23.42 -4.73
C ALA A 226 -2.86 -24.14 -5.70
N GLU A 227 -1.97 -24.98 -5.17
CA GLU A 227 -1.06 -25.83 -5.94
C GLU A 227 -1.62 -27.24 -6.04
N GLY A 228 -1.64 -27.82 -7.24
CA GLY A 228 -2.20 -29.14 -7.45
C GLY A 228 -2.22 -29.59 -8.90
N TRP A 229 -3.11 -30.52 -9.20
CA TRP A 229 -3.33 -31.05 -10.54
C TRP A 229 -4.82 -31.10 -10.86
N PHE A 230 -5.15 -30.99 -12.15
CA PHE A 230 -6.53 -30.93 -12.64
C PHE A 230 -6.83 -32.14 -13.52
N GLU A 231 -7.96 -32.81 -13.26
CA GLU A 231 -8.46 -33.95 -14.02
C GLU A 231 -9.98 -34.03 -13.86
N ASP A 232 -10.70 -34.43 -14.90
CA ASP A 232 -12.15 -34.69 -14.85
C ASP A 232 -12.99 -33.59 -14.17
N GLN A 233 -12.71 -32.31 -14.48
CA GLN A 233 -13.39 -31.13 -13.94
C GLN A 233 -13.17 -30.87 -12.43
N VAL A 234 -12.24 -31.57 -11.79
CA VAL A 234 -11.88 -31.41 -10.38
C VAL A 234 -10.43 -30.97 -10.26
N PHE A 235 -10.19 -29.98 -9.41
CA PHE A 235 -8.85 -29.53 -9.07
C PHE A 235 -8.42 -30.15 -7.73
N HIS A 236 -7.47 -31.07 -7.79
CA HIS A 236 -6.94 -31.80 -6.65
C HIS A 236 -5.77 -31.02 -6.05
N VAL A 237 -5.99 -30.47 -4.85
CA VAL A 237 -5.04 -29.57 -4.20
C VAL A 237 -4.02 -30.38 -3.41
N ASN A 238 -2.74 -30.15 -3.69
CA ASN A 238 -1.62 -30.65 -2.91
C ASN A 238 -1.28 -29.69 -1.78
N ALA A 239 -1.25 -28.39 -2.07
CA ALA A 239 -0.89 -27.36 -1.09
C ALA A 239 -1.69 -26.06 -1.26
N PHE A 240 -2.00 -25.42 -0.14
CA PHE A 240 -2.52 -24.06 -0.08
C PHE A 240 -1.53 -23.12 0.59
N GLY A 241 -1.31 -21.98 -0.04
CA GLY A 241 -0.61 -20.84 0.53
C GLY A 241 -1.39 -19.54 0.33
N PHE A 242 -1.04 -18.52 1.09
CA PHE A 242 -1.54 -17.17 0.80
C PHE A 242 -0.67 -16.50 -0.28
N PRO A 243 -1.26 -15.63 -1.12
CA PRO A 243 -0.46 -14.77 -1.98
C PRO A 243 0.50 -13.93 -1.10
N PRO A 244 1.77 -13.81 -1.49
CA PRO A 244 2.78 -13.16 -0.66
C PRO A 244 2.39 -11.73 -0.30
N THR A 245 2.71 -11.34 0.93
CA THR A 245 2.48 -9.97 1.41
C THR A 245 3.54 -9.04 0.84
N GLU A 246 3.14 -7.85 0.42
CA GLU A 246 4.05 -6.84 -0.11
C GLU A 246 4.37 -5.79 0.97
N PRO A 247 5.66 -5.57 1.30
CA PRO A 247 6.05 -4.49 2.19
C PRO A 247 5.70 -3.11 1.61
N SER A 248 5.40 -2.16 2.49
CA SER A 248 5.04 -0.80 2.07
C SER A 248 6.14 -0.10 1.24
N SER A 249 7.42 -0.43 1.48
CA SER A 249 8.55 0.07 0.69
C SER A 249 8.47 -0.38 -0.77
N THR A 250 8.16 -1.66 -1.01
CA THR A 250 7.99 -2.23 -2.35
C THR A 250 6.80 -1.60 -3.08
N THR A 251 5.66 -1.43 -2.40
CA THR A 251 4.49 -0.75 -2.98
C THR A 251 4.82 0.68 -3.38
N ARG A 252 5.54 1.45 -2.54
CA ARG A 252 5.99 2.82 -2.87
C ARG A 252 7.03 2.85 -3.98
N ALA A 253 7.94 1.87 -4.04
CA ALA A 253 8.90 1.78 -5.14
C ALA A 253 8.20 1.58 -6.49
N TYR A 254 7.08 0.85 -6.51
CA TYR A 254 6.34 0.58 -7.74
C TYR A 254 5.36 1.70 -8.14
N TYR A 255 4.59 2.22 -7.18
CA TYR A 255 3.54 3.21 -7.42
C TYR A 255 3.95 4.65 -7.09
N GLY A 256 5.18 4.86 -6.63
CA GLY A 256 5.69 6.17 -6.21
C GLY A 256 5.00 6.68 -4.95
N ASN A 257 4.74 7.99 -4.94
CA ASN A 257 4.32 8.73 -3.75
C ASN A 257 2.80 8.99 -3.71
N ILE A 258 2.00 8.14 -4.36
CA ILE A 258 0.54 8.23 -4.32
C ILE A 258 0.06 8.13 -2.86
N ASN A 259 -0.80 9.06 -2.43
CA ASN A 259 -1.43 8.98 -1.13
C ASN A 259 -2.66 8.05 -1.15
N PHE A 260 -2.42 6.75 -0.97
CA PHE A 260 -3.52 5.77 -0.78
C PHE A 260 -4.22 5.89 0.58
N PHE A 261 -3.57 6.53 1.57
CA PHE A 261 -4.06 6.57 2.95
C PHE A 261 -5.14 7.64 3.14
N GLY A 262 -5.02 8.76 2.44
CA GLY A 262 -5.93 9.91 2.52
C GLY A 262 -5.43 11.02 3.43
N GLY A 263 -6.32 11.94 3.79
CA GLY A 263 -6.00 13.14 4.55
C GLY A 263 -5.54 14.32 3.68
N PRO A 264 -5.02 15.39 4.31
CA PRO A 264 -4.77 16.66 3.62
C PRO A 264 -3.65 16.61 2.57
N SER A 265 -2.69 15.70 2.70
CA SER A 265 -1.55 15.62 1.77
C SER A 265 -1.97 15.01 0.44
N ASN A 266 -1.47 15.59 -0.67
CA ASN A 266 -1.60 15.03 -2.01
C ASN A 266 -0.60 13.88 -2.29
N THR A 267 0.38 13.67 -1.41
CA THR A 267 1.42 12.65 -1.53
C THR A 267 1.53 11.83 -0.24
N SER A 268 2.17 10.67 -0.33
CA SER A 268 2.38 9.79 0.82
C SER A 268 3.17 10.52 1.91
N VAL A 269 2.61 10.63 3.12
CA VAL A 269 3.29 11.28 4.26
C VAL A 269 4.63 10.62 4.62
N LYS A 270 4.85 9.37 4.20
CA LYS A 270 6.11 8.65 4.38
C LYS A 270 7.28 9.22 3.55
N THR A 271 7.03 10.13 2.61
CA THR A 271 8.08 10.85 1.88
C THR A 271 8.41 12.22 2.44
N SER A 272 7.67 12.73 3.45
CA SER A 272 7.98 14.01 4.07
C SER A 272 9.10 13.85 5.11
N ALA A 273 10.30 14.33 4.77
CA ALA A 273 11.43 14.39 5.69
C ALA A 273 11.13 15.28 6.92
N LYS A 274 10.33 16.32 6.73
CA LYS A 274 9.89 17.23 7.79
C LYS A 274 9.01 16.51 8.82
N LEU A 275 8.00 15.75 8.37
CA LEU A 275 7.17 14.95 9.28
C LEU A 275 7.99 13.88 10.01
N LYS A 276 8.95 13.26 9.32
CA LYS A 276 9.86 12.29 9.95
C LYS A 276 10.72 12.93 11.04
N GLN A 277 11.26 14.12 10.80
CA GLN A 277 12.01 14.86 11.80
C GLN A 277 11.13 15.19 13.03
N LEU A 278 9.91 15.67 12.83
CA LEU A 278 8.99 15.96 13.92
C LEU A 278 8.60 14.72 14.72
N GLU A 279 8.41 13.58 14.05
CA GLU A 279 8.18 12.27 14.68
C GLU A 279 9.38 11.85 15.56
N ASP A 280 10.61 12.04 15.08
CA ASP A 280 11.84 11.68 15.80
C ASP A 280 12.16 12.63 16.97
N GLU A 281 11.78 13.90 16.86
CA GLU A 281 11.93 14.91 17.91
C GLU A 281 10.90 14.72 19.04
N ASN A 282 9.65 14.35 18.71
CA ASN A 282 8.57 14.23 19.68
C ASN A 282 8.49 12.82 20.32
N LYS A 283 9.51 12.49 21.12
CA LYS A 283 9.63 11.19 21.82
C LYS A 283 8.56 10.93 22.88
N ASP A 284 7.84 11.96 23.31
CA ASP A 284 6.78 11.86 24.31
C ASP A 284 5.42 11.51 23.67
N SER A 285 5.33 11.41 22.34
CA SER A 285 4.11 11.00 21.64
C SER A 285 3.71 9.58 22.02
N MET A 286 2.47 9.40 22.47
CA MET A 286 1.91 8.10 22.85
C MET A 286 0.47 7.97 22.35
N PHE A 287 0.12 6.78 21.86
CA PHE A 287 -1.27 6.39 21.59
C PHE A 287 -1.66 5.23 22.51
N VAL A 288 -2.73 5.40 23.29
CA VAL A 288 -3.31 4.35 24.14
C VAL A 288 -4.59 3.86 23.47
N PHE A 289 -4.70 2.55 23.27
CA PHE A 289 -5.88 1.90 22.70
C PHE A 289 -6.51 0.98 23.74
N ILE A 290 -7.82 1.13 23.92
CA ILE A 290 -8.66 0.27 24.78
C ILE A 290 -9.90 -0.12 23.98
N SER A 291 -10.37 -1.35 24.16
CA SER A 291 -11.57 -1.88 23.49
C SER A 291 -12.60 -2.32 24.53
N ASP A 292 -13.86 -2.38 24.13
CA ASP A 292 -14.96 -2.92 24.94
C ASP A 292 -15.09 -2.24 26.32
N VAL A 293 -15.05 -0.90 26.29
CA VAL A 293 -15.16 -0.07 27.49
C VAL A 293 -16.62 0.02 27.94
N TRP A 294 -17.08 -0.97 28.70
CA TRP A 294 -18.45 -1.06 29.21
C TRP A 294 -18.67 -0.10 30.38
N LEU A 295 -19.08 1.14 30.05
CA LEU A 295 -19.27 2.23 31.02
C LEU A 295 -20.41 2.00 32.02
N ASP A 296 -21.23 0.98 31.81
CA ASP A 296 -22.27 0.50 32.71
C ASP A 296 -21.75 -0.42 33.82
N GLN A 297 -20.52 -0.92 33.72
CA GLN A 297 -19.89 -1.78 34.73
C GLN A 297 -19.09 -0.94 35.72
N ALA A 298 -19.46 -0.98 37.00
CA ALA A 298 -18.76 -0.27 38.07
C ALA A 298 -17.27 -0.63 38.12
N GLU A 299 -16.92 -1.90 37.90
CA GLU A 299 -15.53 -2.37 37.83
C GLU A 299 -14.75 -1.69 36.69
N VAL A 300 -15.35 -1.53 35.51
CA VAL A 300 -14.70 -0.85 34.38
C VAL A 300 -14.45 0.62 34.72
N LEU A 301 -15.40 1.29 35.36
CA LEU A 301 -15.23 2.67 35.83
C LEU A 301 -14.13 2.79 36.89
N GLU A 302 -14.01 1.84 37.82
CA GLU A 302 -12.91 1.79 38.79
C GLU A 302 -11.55 1.58 38.12
N LYS A 303 -11.46 0.72 37.09
CA LYS A 303 -10.22 0.51 36.32
C LYS A 303 -9.86 1.72 35.46
N LEU A 304 -10.84 2.37 34.83
CA LEU A 304 -10.63 3.64 34.13
C LEU A 304 -10.20 4.73 35.12
N HIS A 305 -10.84 4.82 36.27
CA HIS A 305 -10.42 5.74 37.32
C HIS A 305 -9.01 5.41 37.79
N THR A 306 -8.60 4.15 37.90
CA THR A 306 -7.21 3.78 38.21
C THR A 306 -6.25 4.20 37.10
N MET A 307 -6.61 3.96 35.84
CA MET A 307 -5.82 4.36 34.67
C MET A 307 -5.66 5.89 34.55
N PHE A 308 -6.73 6.65 34.85
CA PHE A 308 -6.74 8.12 34.80
C PHE A 308 -6.21 8.78 36.09
N SER A 309 -6.43 8.14 37.23
CA SER A 309 -6.02 8.59 38.57
C SER A 309 -4.71 7.98 39.01
N ASP A 310 -4.01 7.28 38.11
CA ASP A 310 -2.59 7.05 38.27
C ASP A 310 -1.93 8.43 38.34
N LYS A 311 -1.86 8.91 39.58
CA LYS A 311 -1.05 10.01 40.04
C LYS A 311 0.38 9.51 39.98
N TYR A 312 0.98 9.44 38.79
CA TYR A 312 2.41 9.62 38.66
C TYR A 312 3.29 8.74 39.58
N ASP A 313 2.85 7.54 39.97
CA ASP A 313 3.67 6.67 40.82
C ASP A 313 4.60 5.87 39.89
N PRO A 314 5.92 5.93 40.12
CA PRO A 314 6.85 5.29 39.24
C PRO A 314 6.64 3.77 39.24
N PHE A 315 6.50 3.15 38.07
CA PHE A 315 6.47 1.70 37.93
C PHE A 315 7.40 1.21 36.82
N THR A 316 7.81 -0.05 36.95
CA THR A 316 8.53 -0.80 35.92
C THR A 316 8.01 -2.21 35.94
N LEU A 317 7.44 -2.66 34.83
CA LEU A 317 6.90 -4.01 34.69
C LEU A 317 7.34 -4.62 33.37
N THR A 318 7.66 -5.91 33.42
CA THR A 318 7.92 -6.71 32.22
C THR A 318 6.77 -7.70 32.10
N ASN A 319 6.00 -7.59 31.01
CA ASN A 319 4.95 -8.54 30.70
C ASN A 319 5.12 -9.03 29.26
N THR A 320 5.15 -10.35 29.07
CA THR A 320 5.30 -10.99 27.75
C THR A 320 6.38 -10.34 26.87
N GLU A 321 7.59 -10.18 27.40
CA GLU A 321 8.75 -9.55 26.73
C GLU A 321 8.59 -8.06 26.35
N CYS A 322 7.51 -7.40 26.79
CA CYS A 322 7.32 -5.97 26.69
C CYS A 322 7.69 -5.30 28.02
N LEU A 323 8.55 -4.28 27.94
CA LEU A 323 8.97 -3.47 29.08
C LEU A 323 8.13 -2.19 29.13
N CYS A 324 7.29 -2.07 30.16
CA CYS A 324 6.47 -0.89 30.38
C CYS A 324 7.00 -0.11 31.59
N ILE A 325 7.24 1.19 31.39
CA ILE A 325 7.77 2.08 32.41
C ILE A 325 6.90 3.32 32.58
N ASN A 326 6.71 3.73 33.83
CA ASN A 326 6.23 5.04 34.22
C ASN A 326 7.29 5.64 35.15
N PRO A 327 8.00 6.73 34.80
CA PRO A 327 8.97 7.36 35.70
C PRO A 327 8.31 8.18 36.82
N GLY A 328 6.98 8.33 36.80
CA GLY A 328 6.25 9.17 37.73
C GLY A 328 6.51 10.67 37.54
N SER A 329 6.06 11.48 38.50
CA SER A 329 6.15 12.95 38.44
C SER A 329 7.48 13.38 39.03
N PHE A 330 8.38 13.87 38.17
CA PHE A 330 9.73 14.33 38.52
C PHE A 330 9.83 15.21 39.79
N PRO A 331 9.02 16.28 39.98
CA PRO A 331 9.08 17.09 41.19
C PRO A 331 8.45 16.43 42.44
N ARG A 332 7.56 15.45 42.27
CA ARG A 332 6.90 14.75 43.40
C ARG A 332 7.61 13.47 43.81
N SER A 333 8.44 12.90 42.93
CA SER A 333 9.30 11.74 43.18
C SER A 333 10.67 12.13 43.77
N GLY A 334 10.82 13.36 44.27
CA GLY A 334 12.08 13.86 44.80
C GLY A 334 13.18 13.97 43.76
N PHE A 335 12.83 14.40 42.53
CA PHE A 335 13.76 14.51 41.39
C PHE A 335 14.36 13.16 40.95
N SER A 336 13.59 12.09 41.14
CA SER A 336 13.94 10.75 40.65
C SER A 336 13.38 10.56 39.23
N PHE A 337 14.17 9.92 38.37
CA PHE A 337 13.86 9.62 36.96
C PHE A 337 14.43 8.26 36.56
N LYS A 338 13.98 7.71 35.43
CA LYS A 338 14.45 6.43 34.92
C LYS A 338 15.23 6.63 33.62
N VAL A 339 16.37 5.95 33.48
CA VAL A 339 17.18 5.95 32.26
C VAL A 339 16.98 4.61 31.56
N PHE A 340 16.44 4.64 30.33
CA PHE A 340 16.36 3.46 29.48
C PHE A 340 17.62 3.38 28.61
N TYR A 341 18.26 2.22 28.59
CA TYR A 341 19.41 1.92 27.76
C TYR A 341 18.97 1.04 26.57
N PRO A 342 18.81 1.61 25.36
CA PRO A 342 18.26 0.87 24.22
C PRO A 342 19.16 -0.28 23.75
N SER A 343 20.48 -0.16 23.96
CA SER A 343 21.48 -1.14 23.52
C SER A 343 21.36 -2.49 24.21
N ASN A 344 20.88 -2.52 25.46
CA ASN A 344 20.75 -3.72 26.29
C ASN A 344 19.33 -3.92 26.83
N LYS A 345 18.38 -3.05 26.48
CA LYS A 345 16.98 -3.06 26.92
C LYS A 345 16.81 -3.02 28.45
N THR A 346 17.73 -2.39 29.18
CA THR A 346 17.63 -2.24 30.65
C THR A 346 17.17 -0.86 31.07
N VAL A 347 16.60 -0.76 32.27
CA VAL A 347 16.16 0.48 32.89
C VAL A 347 16.87 0.65 34.23
N GLU A 348 17.38 1.85 34.49
CA GLU A 348 18.07 2.21 35.74
C GLU A 348 17.35 3.38 36.42
N ASP A 349 17.25 3.33 37.76
CA ASP A 349 16.72 4.42 38.57
C ASP A 349 17.81 5.47 38.85
N SER A 350 17.52 6.73 38.59
CA SER A 350 18.44 7.88 38.75
C SER A 350 17.79 9.00 39.55
N LYS A 351 18.59 9.81 40.25
CA LYS A 351 18.09 10.90 41.11
C LYS A 351 19.08 12.06 41.16
N LEU A 352 18.59 13.29 41.06
CA LEU A 352 19.40 14.48 41.32
C LEU A 352 19.56 14.68 42.83
N GLN A 353 20.80 14.85 43.32
CA GLN A 353 21.08 15.16 44.73
C GLN A 353 21.35 16.67 44.89
N GLY A 354 20.73 17.30 45.90
CA GLY A 354 21.01 18.69 46.28
C GLY A 354 19.82 19.67 46.23
N PHE A 355 18.59 19.19 46.08
CA PHE A 355 17.36 19.97 46.21
C PHE A 355 16.40 19.32 47.21
#